data_AF-A0A954H4N0-F1
#
_entry.id   AF-A0A954H4N0-F1
#
_cell.length_a   1.000
_cell.length_b   1.000
_cell.length_c   1.000
_cell.angle_alpha   90.00
_cell.angle_beta   90.00
_cell.angle_gamma   90.00
#
_symmetry.space_group_name_H-M   'P 1'
#
loop_
_entity.id
_entity.type
_entity.pdbx_description
1 polymer ?
#
loop_
_entity_poly.entity_id
_entity_poly.type
_entity_poly.pdbx_seq_one_letter_code
_entity_poly.pdbx_strand_id
1 'polypeptide(L)' 'DYLYAVFRSRIFRFPDDVEFLLDDAAGVIQVRSASRVGKSDLGVNRSRVEQIRARFHHANLN' A
#
# COMPACT_ATOMS: atom_id res chain seq x y z
N ASP A 1 -1.08 1.97 -15.99
CA ASP A 1 -1.26 3.15 -15.09
C ASP A 1 -0.50 3.01 -13.79
N TYR A 2 -0.14 4.13 -13.16
CA TYR A 2 0.67 4.14 -11.94
C TYR A 2 0.18 5.20 -10.94
N LEU A 3 0.09 4.82 -9.66
CA LEU A 3 -0.28 5.69 -8.55
C LEU A 3 0.77 5.61 -7.44
N TYR A 4 1.22 6.78 -7.00
CA TYR A 4 2.14 6.94 -5.88
C TYR A 4 1.48 7.77 -4.77
N ALA A 5 1.62 7.30 -3.53
CA ALA A 5 1.12 7.97 -2.34
C ALA A 5 2.11 7.86 -1.19
N VAL A 6 2.06 8.82 -0.27
CA VAL A 6 2.87 8.82 0.96
C VAL A 6 1.96 8.75 2.18
N PHE A 7 2.21 7.77 3.03
CA PHE A 7 1.56 7.64 4.34
C PHE A 7 2.50 8.12 5.44
N ARG A 8 1.94 8.58 6.56
CA ARG A 8 2.70 8.89 7.77
C ARG A 8 2.22 7.99 8.90
N SER A 9 3.13 7.25 9.51
CA SER A 9 2.79 6.42 10.67
C SER A 9 2.31 7.30 11.84
N ARG A 10 1.28 6.85 12.58
CA ARG A 10 0.65 7.67 13.63
C ARG A 10 1.59 7.98 14.81
N ILE A 11 2.47 7.03 15.16
CA ILE A 11 3.30 7.11 16.37
C ILE A 11 4.63 7.82 16.08
N PHE A 12 5.38 7.35 15.07
CA PHE A 12 6.71 7.89 14.76
C PHE A 12 6.73 8.86 13.57
N ARG A 13 5.59 9.08 12.90
CA ARG A 13 5.43 10.01 11.76
C ARG A 13 6.40 9.79 10.60
N PHE A 14 7.04 8.62 10.53
CA PHE A 14 7.90 8.26 9.42
C PHE A 14 7.08 8.20 8.13
N PRO A 15 7.59 8.79 7.04
CA PRO A 15 6.98 8.66 5.72
C PRO A 15 7.19 7.24 5.20
N ASP A 16 6.10 6.63 4.77
CA ASP A 16 6.06 5.35 4.07
C ASP A 16 5.57 5.60 2.65
N ASP A 17 6.31 5.09 1.68
CA ASP A 17 5.93 5.11 0.27
C ASP A 17 4.98 3.95 -0.02
N VAL A 18 3.88 4.23 -0.72
CA VAL A 18 2.95 3.23 -1.24
C VAL A 18 2.73 3.47 -2.71
N GLU A 19 2.93 2.42 -3.50
CA GLU A 19 2.90 2.46 -4.95
C GLU A 19 1.97 1.36 -5.49
N PHE A 20 1.25 1.71 -6.55
CA PHE A 20 0.36 0.83 -7.27
C PHE A 20 0.70 0.92 -8.76
N LEU A 21 0.94 -0.23 -9.39
CA LEU A 21 1.10 -0.34 -10.83
C LEU A 21 -0.01 -1.24 -11.36
N LEU A 22 -0.84 -0.69 -12.25
CA LEU A 22 -1.80 -1.48 -13.01
C LEU A 22 -1.05 -2.24 -14.10
N ASP A 23 -1.04 -3.56 -13.98
CA ASP A 23 -0.49 -4.49 -14.96
C ASP A 23 -1.66 -5.14 -15.72
N ASP A 24 -2.07 -4.48 -16.80
CA ASP A 24 -3.21 -4.91 -17.61
C ASP A 24 -2.97 -6.28 -18.28
N ALA A 25 -1.72 -6.58 -18.61
CA ALA A 25 -1.37 -7.84 -19.25
C ALA A 25 -1.55 -9.03 -18.29
N ALA A 26 -1.19 -8.85 -17.03
CA ALA A 26 -1.38 -9.86 -15.99
C ALA A 26 -2.76 -9.79 -15.31
N GLY A 27 -3.55 -8.74 -15.58
CA GLY A 27 -4.86 -8.52 -14.95
C GLY A 27 -4.78 -8.28 -13.44
N VAL A 28 -3.67 -7.69 -12.97
CA VAL A 28 -3.44 -7.44 -11.53
C VAL A 28 -2.95 -6.02 -11.27
N ILE A 29 -3.06 -5.60 -10.00
CA ILE A 29 -2.41 -4.39 -9.50
C ILE A 29 -1.22 -4.84 -8.64
N GLN A 30 -0.02 -4.50 -9.08
CA GLN A 30 1.19 -4.69 -8.29
C GLN A 30 1.25 -3.63 -7.18
N VAL A 31 1.64 -4.02 -5.97
CA VAL A 31 1.66 -3.12 -4.81
C VAL A 31 3.00 -3.18 -4.10
N ARG A 32 3.59 -2.00 -3.83
CA ARG A 32 4.74 -1.85 -2.93
C ARG A 32 4.34 -0.93 -1.77
N SER A 33 4.66 -1.31 -0.53
CA SER A 33 4.55 -0.45 0.65
C SER A 33 5.85 -0.55 1.43
N ALA A 34 6.57 0.55 1.58
CA ALA A 34 7.89 0.56 2.19
C ALA A 34 8.13 1.82 3.02
N SER A 35 8.64 1.62 4.24
CA SER A 35 9.10 2.72 5.08
C SER A 35 10.42 3.27 4.56
N ARG A 36 10.59 4.61 4.57
CA ARG A 36 11.88 5.24 4.21
C ARG A 36 12.94 5.11 5.29
N VAL A 37 12.54 4.76 6.50
CA VAL A 37 13.38 4.74 7.70
C VAL A 37 13.09 3.47 8.50
N GLY A 38 14.15 2.82 9.00
CA GLY A 38 14.07 1.60 9.79
C GLY A 38 14.06 0.32 8.94
N LYS A 39 14.49 -0.80 9.54
CA LYS A 39 14.50 -2.14 8.92
C LYS A 39 13.25 -2.97 9.22
N SER A 40 12.51 -2.61 10.27
CA SER A 40 11.30 -3.31 10.70
C SER A 40 10.25 -2.28 11.08
N ASP A 41 9.06 -2.42 10.51
CA ASP A 41 7.89 -1.60 10.74
C ASP A 41 6.83 -2.33 11.58
N LEU A 42 7.20 -3.48 12.18
CA LEU A 42 6.30 -4.37 12.91
C LEU A 42 5.07 -4.82 12.09
N GLY A 43 5.20 -4.89 10.76
CA GLY A 43 4.13 -5.32 9.86
C GLY A 43 3.12 -4.22 9.50
N VAL A 44 3.37 -2.96 9.85
CA VAL A 44 2.49 -1.83 9.52
C VAL A 44 2.24 -1.71 8.02
N ASN A 45 3.28 -1.83 7.18
CA ASN A 45 3.15 -1.76 5.72
C ASN A 45 2.29 -2.90 5.19
N ARG A 46 2.47 -4.12 5.71
CA ARG A 46 1.64 -5.27 5.34
C ARG A 46 0.19 -5.06 5.75
N SER A 47 -0.06 -4.64 6.99
CA SER A 47 -1.42 -4.36 7.47
C SER A 47 -2.13 -3.31 6.61
N ARG A 48 -1.40 -2.27 6.17
CA ARG A 48 -1.94 -1.25 5.26
C ARG A 48 -2.36 -1.83 3.91
N VAL A 49 -1.51 -2.63 3.28
CA VAL A 49 -1.82 -3.25 1.98
C VAL A 49 -3.06 -4.14 2.08
N GLU A 50 -3.18 -4.94 3.12
CA GLU A 50 -4.36 -5.80 3.32
C GLU A 50 -5.65 -5.00 3.54
N GLN A 51 -5.59 -3.89 4.29
CA GLN A 51 -6.75 -3.01 4.46
C GLN A 51 -7.20 -2.36 3.14
N ILE A 52 -6.24 -1.91 2.32
CA ILE A 52 -6.53 -1.33 1.00
C ILE A 52 -7.15 -2.40 0.10
N ARG A 53 -6.58 -3.60 0.06
CA ARG A 53 -7.12 -4.74 -0.70
C ARG A 53 -8.56 -5.05 -0.30
N ALA A 54 -8.84 -5.17 1.00
CA ALA A 54 -10.19 -5.44 1.49
C ALA A 54 -11.19 -4.37 1.08
N ARG A 55 -10.83 -3.08 1.20
CA ARG A 55 -11.69 -1.96 0.78
C ARG A 55 -11.90 -1.90 -0.72
N PHE A 56 -10.87 -2.21 -1.52
CA PHE A 56 -10.98 -2.27 -2.97
C PHE A 56 -11.97 -3.37 -3.40
N HIS A 57 -11.85 -4.58 -2.84
CA HIS A 57 -12.81 -5.64 -3.11
C HIS A 57 -14.23 -5.26 -2.69
N HIS A 58 -14.41 -4.64 -1.52
CA HIS A 58 -15.72 -4.17 -1.09
C HIS A 58 -16.29 -3.11 -2.03
N ALA A 59 -15.49 -2.16 -2.51
CA ALA A 59 -15.92 -1.14 -3.46
C ALA A 59 -16.34 -1.73 -4.82
N ASN A 60 -15.69 -2.81 -5.27
CA ASN A 60 -15.99 -3.49 -6.53
C ASN A 60 -17.19 -4.45 -6.46
N LEU A 61 -17.73 -4.72 -5.27
CA LEU A 61 -18.89 -5.61 -5.07
C LEU A 61 -20.22 -4.85 -4.91
N ASN A 62 -20.19 -3.52 -4.96
CA ASN A 62 -21.38 -2.65 -5.00
C ASN A 62 -21.57 -2.07 -6.40
#